data_AF-R6P2G6-F1
#
_entry.id   AF-R6P2G6-F1
#
_cell.length_a   1.000
_cell.length_b   1.000
_cell.length_c   1.000
_cell.angle_alpha   90.00
_cell.angle_beta   90.00
_cell.angle_gamma   90.00
#
_symmetry.space_group_name_H-M   'P 1'
#
loop_
_entity.id
_entity.type
_entity.pdbx_description
1 polymer ?
#
loop_
_entity_poly.entity_id
_entity_poly.type
_entity_poly.pdbx_seq_one_letter_code
_entity_poly.pdbx_strand_id
1 'polypeptide(L)'
;MGSHDHTTDRMKYQGIGSCAAAVQLYGGISSCSFGCMGLGDCAAVCEYDAIKVCNGVASIDPTRCKGCSKCVQACPKHLISFVPLKPQAVVRCSNCDKGGVTRKLCKVGCIGCMKCVKACESGAVTVNQFKASVDPAKCTACGKCVEVCPQDCIRMCLEGITIQS
;
A
#
# COMPACT_ATOMS: atom_id res chain seq x y z
N MET A 1 -3.16 4.55 -3.59
CA MET A 1 -4.40 3.84 -3.20
C MET A 1 -4.75 4.26 -1.79
N GLY A 2 -6.03 4.18 -1.39
CA GLY A 2 -6.44 4.65 -0.06
C GLY A 2 -6.38 6.17 0.15
N SER A 3 -6.13 6.97 -0.90
CA SER A 3 -6.21 8.44 -0.84
C SER A 3 -7.65 8.92 -0.90
N HIS A 4 -7.91 10.13 -0.44
CA HIS A 4 -9.27 10.69 -0.44
C HIS A 4 -9.86 10.84 -1.86
N ASP A 5 -9.02 10.88 -2.91
CA ASP A 5 -9.48 10.87 -4.32
C ASP A 5 -10.17 9.56 -4.71
N HIS A 6 -9.78 8.47 -4.05
CA HIS A 6 -10.09 7.10 -4.43
C HIS A 6 -10.92 6.35 -3.41
N THR A 7 -10.88 6.77 -2.14
CA THR A 7 -11.61 6.18 -1.02
C THR A 7 -12.30 7.27 -0.22
N THR A 8 -13.38 6.91 0.47
CA THR A 8 -14.08 7.78 1.42
C THR A 8 -13.75 7.40 2.86
N ASP A 9 -14.16 8.23 3.82
CA ASP A 9 -14.14 7.86 5.23
C ASP A 9 -15.44 7.15 5.62
N ARG A 10 -15.33 6.16 6.51
CA ARG A 10 -16.49 5.45 7.07
C ARG A 10 -17.17 6.25 8.16
N MET A 11 -16.42 7.09 8.87
CA MET A 11 -16.89 7.85 10.02
C MET A 11 -16.10 9.14 10.19
N LYS A 12 -16.69 10.11 10.90
CA LYS A 12 -15.97 11.29 11.38
C LYS A 12 -15.25 10.93 12.68
N TYR A 13 -13.94 11.03 12.68
CA TYR A 13 -13.12 10.72 13.85
C TYR A 13 -12.85 11.97 14.68
N GLN A 14 -13.31 11.97 15.92
CA GLN A 14 -13.07 13.03 16.90
C GLN A 14 -12.34 12.43 18.12
N GLY A 15 -11.13 11.94 17.88
CA GLY A 15 -10.31 11.29 18.90
C GLY A 15 -8.85 11.73 18.82
N ILE A 16 -7.96 10.98 19.50
CA ILE A 16 -6.52 11.23 19.51
C ILE A 16 -5.98 11.09 18.08
N GLY A 17 -5.25 12.08 17.59
CA GLY A 17 -4.63 12.06 16.26
C GLY A 17 -3.50 11.02 16.13
N SER A 18 -3.85 9.73 16.18
CA SER A 18 -2.92 8.61 16.07
C SER A 18 -3.53 7.44 15.32
N CYS A 19 -2.77 6.85 14.40
CA CYS A 19 -3.13 5.61 13.72
C CYS A 19 -3.39 4.48 14.71
N ALA A 20 -2.53 4.33 15.74
CA ALA A 20 -2.66 3.30 16.76
C ALA A 20 -3.95 3.43 17.58
N ALA A 21 -4.43 4.65 17.82
CA ALA A 21 -5.72 4.89 18.47
C ALA A 21 -6.89 4.59 17.51
N ALA A 22 -6.83 5.12 16.29
CA ALA A 22 -7.93 5.01 15.33
C ALA A 22 -8.18 3.58 14.82
N VAL A 23 -7.14 2.74 14.73
CA VAL A 23 -7.29 1.35 14.25
C VAL A 23 -8.23 0.52 15.13
N GLN A 24 -8.37 0.87 16.41
CA GLN A 24 -9.26 0.21 17.37
C GLN A 24 -10.75 0.40 17.02
N LEU A 25 -11.06 1.38 16.16
CA LEU A 25 -12.41 1.64 15.67
C LEU A 25 -12.62 0.93 14.33
N TYR A 26 -12.98 -0.35 14.35
CA TYR A 26 -13.33 -1.13 13.16
C TYR A 26 -12.24 -1.18 12.06
N GLY A 27 -10.97 -1.18 12.47
CA GLY A 27 -9.83 -1.18 11.54
C GLY A 27 -9.53 0.19 10.95
N GLY A 28 -10.07 1.28 11.51
CA GLY A 28 -9.73 2.64 11.14
C GLY A 28 -10.87 3.48 10.58
N ILE A 29 -10.52 4.71 10.22
CA ILE A 29 -11.47 5.75 9.79
C ILE A 29 -11.79 5.69 8.30
N SER A 30 -10.87 5.17 7.49
CA SER A 30 -11.07 4.99 6.04
C SER A 30 -12.10 3.90 5.77
N SER A 31 -12.89 4.06 4.70
CA SER A 31 -13.81 3.04 4.23
C SER A 31 -13.07 1.73 3.87
N CYS A 32 -11.82 1.84 3.43
CA CYS A 32 -10.90 0.72 3.25
C CYS A 32 -10.22 0.36 4.57
N SER A 33 -10.62 -0.75 5.19
CA SER A 33 -10.01 -1.22 6.46
C SER A 33 -8.52 -1.56 6.30
N PHE A 34 -8.04 -1.82 5.09
CA PHE A 34 -6.64 -2.17 4.79
C PHE A 34 -5.80 -0.96 4.37
N GLY A 35 -6.41 0.20 4.15
CA GLY A 35 -5.71 1.36 3.62
C GLY A 35 -5.05 2.22 4.70
N CYS A 36 -4.17 3.11 4.26
CA CYS A 36 -3.64 4.17 5.13
C CYS A 36 -4.79 5.01 5.71
N MET A 37 -4.63 5.47 6.95
CA MET A 37 -5.63 6.30 7.64
C MET A 37 -5.24 7.78 7.69
N GLY A 38 -4.03 8.13 7.22
CA GLY A 38 -3.59 9.52 7.17
C GLY A 38 -3.33 10.21 8.52
N LEU A 39 -3.30 9.48 9.64
CA LEU A 39 -3.09 10.12 10.97
C LEU A 39 -1.61 10.34 11.33
N GLY A 40 -0.67 9.73 10.60
CA GLY A 40 0.71 10.19 10.60
C GLY A 40 1.65 9.64 11.67
N ASP A 41 1.32 8.56 12.39
CA ASP A 41 2.24 7.94 13.37
C ASP A 41 3.63 7.64 12.76
N CYS A 42 3.66 7.14 11.52
CA CYS A 42 4.89 6.90 10.78
C CYS A 42 5.72 8.18 10.51
N ALA A 43 5.07 9.32 10.29
CA ALA A 43 5.73 10.61 10.13
C ALA A 43 6.24 11.14 11.48
N ALA A 44 5.44 11.00 12.53
CA ALA A 44 5.80 11.45 13.89
C ALA A 44 7.06 10.75 14.43
N VAL A 45 7.28 9.47 14.11
CA VAL A 45 8.49 8.73 14.53
C VAL A 45 9.70 8.95 13.62
N CYS A 46 9.56 9.68 12.51
CA CYS A 46 10.63 9.87 11.54
C CYS A 46 11.52 11.07 11.91
N GLU A 47 12.71 10.78 12.47
CA GLU A 47 13.70 11.81 12.84
C GLU A 47 14.36 12.53 11.65
N TYR A 48 14.12 12.04 10.42
CA TYR A 48 14.74 12.55 9.20
C TYR A 48 13.76 13.34 8.32
N ASP A 49 12.53 13.56 8.80
CA ASP A 49 11.42 14.17 8.04
C ASP A 49 11.17 13.49 6.67
N ALA A 50 11.55 12.21 6.53
CA ALA A 50 11.44 11.49 5.28
C ALA A 50 9.98 11.13 4.92
N ILE A 51 9.04 11.25 5.86
CA ILE A 51 7.66 10.81 5.67
C ILE A 51 6.70 11.98 5.83
N LYS A 52 5.83 12.18 4.85
CA LYS A 52 4.74 13.17 4.89
C LYS A 52 3.42 12.49 4.61
N VAL A 53 2.36 12.90 5.30
CA VAL A 53 1.01 12.48 4.93
C VAL A 53 0.44 13.50 3.96
N CYS A 54 0.14 13.05 2.74
CA CYS A 54 -0.46 13.86 1.69
C CYS A 54 -1.71 13.14 1.19
N ASN A 55 -2.83 13.87 1.13
CA ASN A 55 -4.10 13.34 0.65
C ASN A 55 -4.53 12.01 1.31
N GLY A 56 -4.44 11.96 2.65
CA GLY A 56 -4.85 10.80 3.46
C GLY A 56 -3.88 9.62 3.46
N VAL A 57 -2.76 9.69 2.72
CA VAL A 57 -1.79 8.60 2.60
C VAL A 57 -0.39 9.08 2.95
N ALA A 58 0.37 8.25 3.66
CA ALA A 58 1.79 8.51 3.88
C ALA A 58 2.58 8.37 2.58
N SER A 59 3.56 9.24 2.38
CA SER A 59 4.54 9.23 1.30
C SER A 59 5.94 9.28 1.90
N ILE A 60 6.86 8.45 1.39
CA ILE A 60 8.26 8.41 1.86
C ILE A 60 9.14 9.00 0.76
N ASP A 61 9.97 9.95 1.15
CA ASP A 61 11.09 10.46 0.37
C ASP A 61 12.32 9.54 0.58
N PRO A 62 12.70 8.76 -0.44
CA PRO A 62 13.83 7.83 -0.33
C PRO A 62 15.17 8.56 -0.16
N THR A 63 15.30 9.81 -0.61
CA THR A 63 16.56 10.57 -0.52
C THR A 63 16.89 10.99 0.91
N ARG A 64 15.86 11.17 1.74
CA ARG A 64 15.98 11.53 3.16
C ARG A 64 15.92 10.33 4.09
N CYS A 65 15.36 9.21 3.63
CA CYS A 65 15.22 8.02 4.46
C CYS A 65 16.57 7.36 4.76
N LYS A 66 16.80 7.03 6.04
CA LYS A 66 18.00 6.31 6.50
C LYS A 66 17.77 4.81 6.78
N GLY A 67 16.59 4.29 6.46
CA GLY A 67 16.28 2.86 6.62
C GLY A 67 16.21 2.35 8.07
N CYS A 68 15.92 3.21 9.05
CA CYS A 68 15.92 2.84 10.47
C CYS A 68 14.73 1.97 10.93
N SER A 69 13.77 1.66 10.04
CA SER A 69 12.58 0.81 10.31
C SER A 69 11.58 1.30 11.36
N LYS A 70 11.78 2.47 11.99
CA LYS A 70 10.83 3.02 12.99
C LYS A 70 9.40 3.17 12.45
N CYS A 71 9.25 3.62 11.20
CA CYS A 71 7.95 3.77 10.55
C CYS A 71 7.22 2.45 10.28
N VAL A 72 7.96 1.37 10.04
CA VAL A 72 7.42 0.01 9.86
C VAL A 72 6.78 -0.47 11.17
N GLN A 73 7.47 -0.24 12.29
CA GLN A 73 6.98 -0.60 13.63
C GLN A 73 5.80 0.27 14.07
N ALA A 74 5.83 1.57 13.74
CA ALA A 74 4.78 2.51 14.12
C ALA A 74 3.48 2.36 13.32
N CYS A 75 3.49 1.66 12.19
CA CYS A 75 2.29 1.47 11.39
C CYS A 75 1.46 0.29 11.91
N PRO A 76 0.30 0.50 12.59
CA PRO A 76 -0.49 -0.60 13.16
C PRO A 76 -1.14 -1.49 12.10
N LYS A 77 -1.19 -1.03 10.84
CA LYS A 77 -1.69 -1.80 9.69
C LYS A 77 -0.58 -2.47 8.88
N HIS A 78 0.68 -2.33 9.27
CA HIS A 78 1.86 -2.90 8.61
C HIS A 78 1.93 -2.59 7.11
N LEU A 79 1.60 -1.34 6.76
CA LEU A 79 1.53 -0.86 5.39
C LEU A 79 2.88 -0.41 4.83
N ILE A 80 3.90 -0.26 5.66
CA ILE A 80 5.23 0.19 5.24
C ILE A 80 6.14 -1.02 5.30
N SER A 81 6.86 -1.29 4.21
CA SER A 81 7.82 -2.40 4.16
C SER A 81 9.04 -2.02 3.33
N PHE A 82 10.17 -2.63 3.70
CA PHE A 82 11.36 -2.57 2.87
C PHE A 82 11.20 -3.51 1.69
N VAL A 83 11.70 -3.06 0.55
CA VAL A 83 11.83 -3.91 -0.64
C VAL A 83 13.30 -3.99 -1.01
N PRO A 84 13.75 -5.13 -1.57
CA PRO A 84 15.10 -5.25 -2.09
C PRO A 84 15.44 -4.10 -3.05
N LEU A 85 16.67 -3.58 -2.95
CA LEU A 85 17.27 -2.55 -3.82
C LEU A 85 17.57 -3.13 -5.22
N LYS A 86 16.55 -3.65 -5.88
CA LYS A 86 16.62 -4.07 -7.27
C LYS A 86 15.35 -3.64 -7.98
N PRO A 87 15.43 -3.34 -9.29
CA PRO A 87 14.24 -3.11 -10.09
C PRO A 87 13.28 -4.29 -9.95
N GLN A 88 12.03 -4.01 -9.58
CA GLN A 88 10.99 -5.04 -9.49
C GLN A 88 9.60 -4.41 -9.50
N ALA A 89 8.60 -5.20 -9.87
CA ALA A 89 7.21 -4.82 -9.69
C ALA A 89 6.82 -4.97 -8.21
N VAL A 90 6.06 -4.03 -7.67
CA VAL A 90 5.49 -4.09 -6.33
C VAL A 90 4.00 -3.86 -6.39
N VAL A 91 3.25 -4.68 -5.64
CA VAL A 91 1.82 -4.43 -5.43
C VAL A 91 1.69 -3.44 -4.30
N ARG A 92 1.08 -2.31 -4.63
CA ARG A 92 0.89 -1.22 -3.68
C ARG A 92 -0.37 -1.41 -2.85
N CYS A 93 -1.28 -2.34 -3.17
CA CYS A 93 -2.57 -2.51 -2.50
C CYS A 93 -2.46 -3.57 -1.42
N SER A 94 -3.00 -3.31 -0.23
CA SER A 94 -3.08 -4.29 0.86
C SER A 94 -4.46 -4.91 1.05
N ASN A 95 -5.48 -4.46 0.30
CA ASN A 95 -6.85 -4.95 0.44
C ASN A 95 -7.00 -6.43 -0.01
N CYS A 96 -7.61 -7.26 0.83
CA CYS A 96 -7.92 -8.67 0.57
C CYS A 96 -9.43 -8.99 0.53
N ASP A 97 -10.28 -7.97 0.49
CA ASP A 97 -11.71 -8.11 0.23
C ASP A 97 -11.96 -8.61 -1.19
N LYS A 98 -13.11 -9.25 -1.39
CA LYS A 98 -13.59 -9.64 -2.73
C LYS A 98 -13.67 -8.40 -3.63
N GLY A 99 -13.24 -8.52 -4.88
CA GLY A 99 -13.14 -7.38 -5.81
C GLY A 99 -14.43 -6.57 -6.00
N GLY A 100 -15.60 -7.20 -5.88
CA GLY A 100 -16.89 -6.49 -5.91
C GLY A 100 -17.11 -5.55 -4.71
N VAL A 101 -16.59 -5.90 -3.53
CA VAL A 101 -16.56 -5.02 -2.34
C VAL A 101 -15.47 -3.97 -2.52
N THR A 102 -14.27 -4.36 -2.94
CA THR A 102 -13.15 -3.44 -3.15
C THR A 102 -13.51 -2.30 -4.09
N ARG A 103 -14.19 -2.56 -5.22
CA ARG A 103 -14.63 -1.51 -6.17
C ARG A 103 -15.60 -0.50 -5.58
N LYS A 104 -16.40 -0.89 -4.59
CA LYS A 104 -17.32 0.02 -3.90
C LYS A 104 -16.58 0.94 -2.92
N LEU A 105 -15.47 0.46 -2.36
CA LEU A 105 -14.69 1.17 -1.33
C LEU A 105 -13.55 1.99 -1.92
N CYS A 106 -12.86 1.47 -2.94
CA CYS A 106 -11.68 2.06 -3.56
C CYS A 106 -11.73 1.95 -5.08
N LYS A 107 -11.67 3.10 -5.76
CA LYS A 107 -11.70 3.18 -7.24
C LYS A 107 -10.51 2.50 -7.95
N VAL A 108 -9.39 2.33 -7.23
CA VAL A 108 -8.10 1.84 -7.75
C VAL A 108 -7.57 0.66 -6.92
N GLY A 109 -8.43 -0.03 -6.18
CA GLY A 109 -8.04 -1.17 -5.34
C GLY A 109 -7.84 -2.46 -6.12
N CYS A 110 -7.02 -3.38 -5.60
CA CYS A 110 -6.83 -4.69 -6.24
C CYS A 110 -8.13 -5.50 -6.18
N ILE A 111 -8.60 -5.98 -7.34
CA ILE A 111 -9.84 -6.75 -7.46
C ILE A 111 -9.60 -8.25 -7.64
N GLY A 112 -8.35 -8.72 -7.57
CA GLY A 112 -8.02 -10.12 -7.73
C GLY A 112 -8.31 -10.72 -9.12
N CYS A 113 -8.30 -9.92 -10.19
CA CYS A 113 -8.69 -10.37 -11.54
C CYS A 113 -7.70 -11.32 -12.25
N MET A 114 -6.54 -11.61 -11.64
CA MET A 114 -5.50 -12.52 -12.15
C MET A 114 -4.86 -12.16 -13.50
N LYS A 115 -5.17 -11.01 -14.11
CA LYS A 115 -4.52 -10.56 -15.37
C LYS A 115 -2.99 -10.47 -15.24
N CYS A 116 -2.52 -9.94 -14.12
CA CYS A 116 -1.08 -9.83 -13.81
C CYS A 116 -0.39 -11.19 -13.68
N VAL A 117 -1.08 -12.21 -13.17
CA VAL A 117 -0.56 -13.59 -13.07
C VAL A 117 -0.39 -14.17 -14.46
N LYS A 118 -1.40 -14.03 -15.33
CA LYS A 118 -1.35 -14.51 -16.73
C LYS A 118 -0.27 -13.82 -17.56
N ALA A 119 -0.01 -12.53 -17.32
CA ALA A 119 1.02 -11.78 -18.03
C ALA A 119 2.44 -12.04 -17.52
N CYS A 120 2.61 -12.67 -16.34
CA CYS A 120 3.91 -12.89 -15.74
C CYS A 120 4.53 -14.21 -16.20
N GLU A 121 5.35 -14.15 -17.24
CA GLU A 121 6.08 -15.30 -17.78
C GLU A 121 7.07 -15.93 -16.77
N SER A 122 7.62 -15.13 -15.87
CA SER A 122 8.55 -15.63 -14.84
C SER A 122 7.87 -16.28 -13.64
N GLY A 123 6.52 -16.27 -13.58
CA GLY A 123 5.76 -16.83 -12.46
C GLY A 123 5.99 -16.10 -11.13
N ALA A 124 6.42 -14.83 -11.17
CA ALA A 124 6.67 -14.03 -9.98
C ALA A 124 5.40 -13.46 -9.34
N VAL A 125 4.29 -13.35 -10.08
CA VAL A 125 3.05 -12.77 -9.57
C VAL A 125 2.08 -13.86 -9.15
N THR A 126 1.56 -13.76 -7.94
CA THR A 126 0.51 -14.63 -7.40
C THR A 126 -0.67 -13.79 -6.92
N VAL A 127 -1.87 -14.39 -6.87
CA VAL A 127 -3.06 -13.75 -6.29
C VAL A 127 -3.61 -14.66 -5.21
N ASN A 128 -3.55 -14.20 -3.97
CA ASN A 128 -4.06 -14.91 -2.79
C ASN A 128 -5.09 -14.02 -2.10
N GLN A 129 -6.24 -14.59 -1.72
CA GLN A 129 -7.33 -13.85 -1.06
C GLN A 129 -7.67 -12.54 -1.80
N PHE A 130 -7.84 -12.61 -3.11
CA PHE A 130 -8.17 -11.47 -3.99
C PHE A 130 -7.12 -10.35 -4.06
N LYS A 131 -5.95 -10.52 -3.44
CA LYS A 131 -4.82 -9.58 -3.48
C LYS A 131 -3.67 -10.15 -4.29
N ALA A 132 -3.09 -9.33 -5.18
CA ALA A 132 -1.86 -9.69 -5.87
C ALA A 132 -0.62 -9.54 -4.96
N SER A 133 0.36 -10.41 -5.14
CA SER A 133 1.69 -10.33 -4.53
C SER A 133 2.76 -10.63 -5.58
N VAL A 134 3.91 -9.98 -5.46
CA VAL A 134 5.07 -10.23 -6.32
C VAL A 134 6.16 -10.87 -5.47
N ASP A 135 6.70 -11.99 -5.93
CA ASP A 135 7.91 -12.61 -5.41
C ASP A 135 9.13 -11.89 -5.99
N PRO A 136 9.91 -11.15 -5.16
CA PRO A 136 11.12 -10.49 -5.60
C PRO A 136 12.12 -11.45 -6.25
N ALA A 137 12.26 -12.69 -5.75
CA ALA A 137 13.29 -13.62 -6.21
C ALA A 137 13.11 -14.01 -7.69
N LYS A 138 11.86 -14.10 -8.15
CA LYS A 138 11.51 -14.49 -9.53
C LYS A 138 11.23 -13.30 -10.45
N CYS A 139 11.09 -12.10 -9.90
CA CYS A 139 10.76 -10.92 -10.70
C CYS A 139 11.96 -10.50 -11.57
N THR A 140 11.73 -10.43 -12.88
CA THR A 140 12.72 -9.99 -13.88
C THR A 140 12.58 -8.50 -14.23
N ALA A 141 11.71 -7.78 -13.52
CA ALA A 141 11.41 -6.36 -13.76
C ALA A 141 10.88 -6.03 -15.17
N CYS A 142 10.27 -6.98 -15.87
CA CYS A 142 9.82 -6.80 -17.26
C CYS A 142 8.63 -5.85 -17.48
N GLY A 143 7.96 -5.38 -16.42
CA GLY A 143 6.87 -4.39 -16.52
C GLY A 143 5.51 -4.91 -17.01
N LYS A 144 5.43 -6.09 -17.66
CA LYS A 144 4.18 -6.64 -18.24
C LYS A 144 2.99 -6.67 -17.26
N CYS A 145 3.24 -6.99 -15.99
CA CYS A 145 2.19 -7.04 -14.97
C CYS A 145 1.61 -5.66 -14.61
N VAL A 146 2.40 -4.59 -14.76
CA VAL A 146 1.98 -3.19 -14.56
C VAL A 146 1.04 -2.78 -15.68
N GLU A 147 1.41 -3.05 -16.93
CA GLU A 147 0.65 -2.66 -18.14
C GLU A 147 -0.75 -3.27 -18.18
N VAL A 148 -0.90 -4.52 -17.74
CA VAL A 148 -2.19 -5.23 -17.82
C VAL A 148 -3.12 -4.97 -16.62
N CYS A 149 -2.66 -4.24 -15.59
CA CYS A 149 -3.42 -4.04 -14.37
C CYS A 149 -4.50 -2.96 -14.57
N PRO A 150 -5.80 -3.30 -14.63
CA PRO A 150 -6.86 -2.31 -14.92
C PRO A 150 -7.16 -1.36 -13.76
N GLN A 151 -6.44 -1.49 -12.64
CA GLN A 151 -6.62 -0.69 -11.43
C GLN A 151 -5.33 0.04 -11.03
N ASP A 152 -4.25 -0.10 -11.83
CA ASP A 152 -2.94 0.51 -11.59
C ASP A 152 -2.36 0.23 -10.17
N CYS A 153 -2.70 -0.93 -9.59
CA CYS A 153 -2.25 -1.32 -8.25
C CYS A 153 -0.80 -1.77 -8.20
N ILE A 154 -0.18 -2.04 -9.35
CA ILE A 154 1.18 -2.56 -9.47
C ILE A 154 2.04 -1.45 -10.05
N ARG A 155 3.19 -1.18 -9.44
CA ARG A 155 4.14 -0.17 -9.90
C ARG A 155 5.54 -0.76 -9.97
N MET A 156 6.37 -0.21 -10.85
CA MET A 156 7.80 -0.50 -10.83
C MET A 156 8.43 0.26 -9.67
N CYS A 157 9.06 -0.46 -8.75
CA CYS A 157 9.96 0.12 -7.77
C CYS A 157 11.39 -0.03 -8.26
N LEU A 158 12.07 1.11 -8.32
CA LEU A 158 13.49 1.20 -8.67
C LEU A 158 14.36 1.45 -7.42
N GLU A 159 13.73 1.67 -6.25
CA GLU A 159 14.39 2.09 -5.00
C GLU A 159 13.79 1.38 -3.75
N GLY A 160 14.56 1.32 -2.66
CA GLY A 160 14.47 0.33 -1.58
C GLY A 160 13.35 0.46 -0.52
N ILE A 161 12.37 1.35 -0.67
CA ILE A 161 11.26 1.52 0.30
C ILE A 161 9.93 1.77 -0.42
N THR A 162 8.85 1.14 0.06
CA THR A 162 7.50 1.36 -0.47
C THR A 162 6.44 1.43 0.64
N ILE A 163 5.34 2.12 0.35
CA ILE A 163 4.15 2.16 1.21
C ILE A 163 3.02 1.39 0.53
N GLN A 164 2.67 0.22 1.01
CA GLN A 164 1.41 -0.39 0.62
C GLN A 164 0.26 0.51 1.13
N SER A 165 -0.69 0.89 0.28
CA SER A 165 -1.75 1.88 0.53
C SER A 165 -3.11 1.33 0.16
#